data_AF-A0A3B9TVF8-F1
#
_entry.id   AF-A0A3B9TVF8-F1
#
_cell.length_a   1.000
_cell.length_b   1.000
_cell.length_c   1.000
_cell.angle_alpha   90.00
_cell.angle_beta   90.00
_cell.angle_gamma   90.00
#
_symmetry.space_group_name_H-M   'P 1'
#
loop_
_entity.id
_entity.type
_entity.pdbx_description
1 polymer ?
#
loop_
_entity_poly.entity_id
_entity_poly.type
_entity_poly.pdbx_seq_one_letter_code
_entity_poly.pdbx_strand_id
1 'polypeptide(L)'
;AGQIDRLLVDETNVIVADFKTGARPSVTPVDYHRQMALYAALLEQIYPDREVVTWLVWTEDRSVEEIDRAARDAALAALALG
;
A
#
# COMPACT_ATOMS: atom_id res chain seq x y z
N ALA A 1 -8.53 -9.74 -10.86
CA ALA A 1 -7.57 -8.66 -11.19
C ALA A 1 -7.53 -7.71 -10.00
N GLY A 2 -6.35 -7.37 -9.49
CA GLY A 2 -6.20 -6.32 -8.48
C GLY A 2 -6.28 -4.96 -9.16
N GLN A 3 -7.03 -4.02 -8.60
CA GLN A 3 -7.15 -2.65 -9.09
C GLN A 3 -6.62 -1.69 -8.03
N ILE A 4 -5.74 -0.79 -8.45
CA ILE A 4 -5.32 0.34 -7.63
C ILE A 4 -6.35 1.47 -7.82
N ASP A 5 -6.87 2.02 -6.72
CA ASP A 5 -7.85 3.11 -6.75
C ASP A 5 -7.23 4.42 -7.26
N ARG A 6 -6.02 4.73 -6.80
CA ARG A 6 -5.29 5.93 -7.22
C ARG A 6 -3.78 5.70 -7.26
N LEU A 7 -3.17 6.20 -8.32
CA LEU A 7 -1.74 6.20 -8.53
C LEU A 7 -1.28 7.62 -8.88
N LEU A 8 -0.29 8.12 -8.16
CA LEU A 8 0.48 9.30 -8.53
C LEU A 8 1.90 8.85 -8.87
N VAL A 9 2.44 9.39 -9.95
CA VAL A 9 3.81 9.09 -10.40
C VAL A 9 4.48 10.44 -10.65
N ASP A 10 5.42 10.81 -9.79
CA ASP A 10 6.23 12.02 -9.91
C ASP A 10 7.70 11.66 -10.14
N GLU A 11 8.58 12.65 -10.30
CA GLU A 11 9.99 12.45 -10.66
C GLU A 11 10.74 11.47 -9.74
N THR A 12 10.39 11.42 -8.45
CA THR A 12 11.10 10.64 -7.42
C THR A 12 10.27 9.53 -6.79
N ASN A 13 8.94 9.61 -6.88
CA ASN A 13 8.03 8.76 -6.14
C ASN A 13 6.93 8.14 -7.01
N VAL A 14 6.44 7.01 -6.53
CA VAL A 14 5.18 6.40 -6.94
C VAL A 14 4.33 6.25 -5.70
N ILE A 15 3.22 7.00 -5.63
CA ILE A 15 2.30 6.93 -4.50
C ILE A 15 1.06 6.15 -4.91
N VAL A 16 0.79 5.08 -4.17
CA VAL A 16 -0.44 4.29 -4.24
C VAL A 16 -1.35 4.71 -3.11
N ALA A 17 -2.60 5.07 -3.42
CA ALA A 17 -3.62 5.33 -2.41
C ALA A 17 -4.84 4.43 -2.65
N ASP A 18 -5.23 3.71 -1.61
CA ASP A 18 -6.40 2.81 -1.59
C ASP A 18 -7.43 3.37 -0.59
N PHE A 19 -8.68 3.55 -1.03
CA PHE A 19 -9.70 4.29 -0.27
C PHE A 19 -10.59 3.34 0.53
N LYS A 20 -10.71 3.61 1.83
CA LYS A 20 -11.54 2.84 2.77
C LYS A 20 -12.70 3.70 3.28
N THR A 21 -13.91 3.18 3.10
CA THR A 21 -15.16 3.90 3.43
C THR A 21 -15.58 3.80 4.89
N GLY A 22 -15.05 2.85 5.66
CA GLY A 22 -15.36 2.69 7.08
C GLY A 22 -14.37 3.39 8.00
N ALA A 23 -14.72 3.47 9.28
CA ALA A 23 -13.82 3.93 10.34
C ALA A 23 -12.50 3.14 10.35
N ARG A 24 -11.41 3.85 10.64
CA ARG A 24 -10.09 3.25 10.78
C ARG A 24 -10.08 2.31 11.99
N PRO A 25 -9.72 1.03 11.82
CA PRO A 25 -9.59 0.11 12.94
C PRO A 25 -8.35 0.49 13.77
N SER A 26 -8.35 0.12 15.05
CA SER A 26 -7.18 0.32 15.92
C SER A 26 -5.95 -0.49 15.50
N VAL A 27 -6.18 -1.60 14.78
CA VAL A 27 -5.16 -2.45 14.18
C VAL A 27 -5.53 -2.69 12.74
N THR A 28 -4.60 -2.40 11.84
CA THR A 28 -4.81 -2.55 10.40
C THR A 28 -4.91 -4.03 10.01
N PRO A 29 -5.97 -4.45 9.29
CA PRO A 29 -6.14 -5.83 8.85
C PRO A 29 -4.96 -6.32 8.01
N VAL A 30 -4.52 -7.56 8.26
CA VAL A 30 -3.41 -8.21 7.53
C VAL A 30 -3.62 -8.20 6.02
N ASP A 31 -4.86 -8.31 5.55
CA ASP A 31 -5.14 -8.32 4.12
C ASP A 31 -4.82 -6.97 3.45
N TYR A 32 -4.92 -5.85 4.17
CA TYR A 32 -4.47 -4.56 3.64
C TYR A 32 -2.95 -4.48 3.57
N HIS A 33 -2.23 -5.02 4.55
CA HIS A 33 -0.76 -5.13 4.46
C HIS A 33 -0.33 -5.97 3.27
N ARG A 34 -0.97 -7.13 3.06
CA ARG A 34 -0.71 -8.02 1.90
C ARG A 34 -0.98 -7.30 0.58
N GLN A 35 -2.11 -6.62 0.48
CA GLN A 35 -2.50 -5.88 -0.72
C GLN A 35 -1.49 -4.77 -1.04
N MET A 36 -1.12 -3.95 -0.05
CA MET A 36 -0.15 -2.87 -0.24
C MET A 36 1.25 -3.40 -0.57
N ALA A 37 1.66 -4.52 0.02
CA ALA A 37 2.92 -5.19 -0.30
C ALA A 37 2.95 -5.67 -1.76
N LEU A 38 1.87 -6.30 -2.24
CA LEU A 38 1.76 -6.76 -3.63
C LEU A 38 1.75 -5.59 -4.62
N TYR A 39 1.04 -4.50 -4.30
CA TYR A 39 1.04 -3.29 -5.13
C TYR A 39 2.43 -2.67 -5.20
N ALA A 40 3.11 -2.53 -4.06
CA ALA A 40 4.45 -1.99 -4.02
C ALA A 40 5.44 -2.85 -4.82
N ALA A 41 5.45 -4.17 -4.60
CA ALA A 41 6.36 -5.08 -5.30
C ALA A 41 6.16 -5.07 -6.83
N LEU A 42 4.92 -4.91 -7.31
CA LEU A 42 4.65 -4.76 -8.73
C LEU A 42 5.15 -3.41 -9.26
N LEU A 43 4.90 -2.32 -8.54
CA LEU A 43 5.28 -0.98 -8.98
C LEU A 43 6.78 -0.75 -8.93
N GLU A 44 7.50 -1.35 -7.99
CA GLU A 44 8.97 -1.32 -7.92
C GLU A 44 9.60 -1.99 -9.15
N GLN A 45 8.92 -2.97 -9.78
CA GLN A 45 9.38 -3.55 -11.05
C GLN A 45 9.13 -2.62 -12.24
N ILE A 46 8.08 -1.79 -12.18
CA ILE A 46 7.71 -0.86 -13.26
C ILE A 46 8.52 0.44 -13.16
N TYR A 47 8.81 0.89 -11.95
CA TYR A 47 9.50 2.13 -11.62
C TYR A 47 10.70 1.88 -10.69
N PRO A 48 11.77 1.21 -11.19
CA PRO A 48 12.88 0.75 -10.35
C PRO A 48 13.68 1.88 -9.68
N ASP A 49 13.67 3.08 -10.27
CA ASP A 49 14.42 4.24 -9.79
C ASP A 49 13.58 5.19 -8.92
N ARG A 50 12.36 4.79 -8.52
CA ARG A 50 11.44 5.63 -7.74
C ARG A 50 11.06 4.97 -6.43
N GLU A 51 10.94 5.78 -5.38
CA GLU A 51 10.44 5.31 -4.11
C GLU A 51 8.94 5.01 -4.21
N VAL A 52 8.54 3.80 -3.82
CA VAL A 52 7.12 3.45 -3.77
C VAL A 52 6.58 3.67 -2.36
N VAL A 53 5.57 4.52 -2.24
CA VAL A 53 4.85 4.85 -1.01
C VAL A 53 3.42 4.32 -1.12
N THR A 54 2.90 3.70 -0.05
CA THR A 54 1.55 3.13 -0.04
C THR A 54 0.71 3.68 1.10
N TRP A 55 -0.48 4.19 0.77
CA TRP A 55 -1.41 4.82 1.68
C TRP A 55 -2.76 4.13 1.69
N LEU A 56 -3.30 3.90 2.89
CA LEU A 56 -4.71 3.69 3.13
C LEU A 56 -5.34 5.04 3.46
N VAL A 57 -6.35 5.45 2.69
CA VAL A 57 -7.08 6.70 2.90
C VAL A 57 -8.43 6.38 3.52
N TRP A 58 -8.60 6.72 4.80
CA TRP A 58 -9.82 6.48 5.56
C TRP A 58 -10.76 7.68 5.44
N THR A 59 -11.83 7.54 4.66
CA THR A 59 -12.67 8.70 4.29
C THR A 59 -13.59 9.14 5.42
N GLU A 60 -13.97 8.23 6.32
CA GLU A 60 -14.80 8.56 7.49
C GLU A 60 -14.04 9.47 8.47
N ASP A 61 -12.81 9.08 8.80
CA ASP A 61 -11.94 9.77 9.77
C ASP A 61 -11.08 10.89 9.16
N ARG A 62 -11.12 11.06 7.82
CA ARG A 62 -10.26 11.98 7.06
C ARG A 62 -8.78 11.80 7.39
N SER A 63 -8.36 10.54 7.58
CA SER A 63 -7.00 10.20 7.96
C SER A 63 -6.31 9.38 6.89
N VAL A 64 -4.99 9.48 6.86
CA VAL A 64 -4.13 8.67 6.01
C VAL A 64 -3.25 7.81 6.90
N GLU A 65 -3.13 6.54 6.52
CA GLU A 65 -2.21 5.61 7.13
C GLU A 65 -1.23 5.13 6.08
N GLU A 66 0.05 5.36 6.32
CA GLU A 66 1.10 4.77 5.52
C GLU A 66 1.36 3.34 5.97
N ILE A 67 1.37 2.41 5.01
CA ILE A 67 1.94 1.08 5.22
C ILE A 67 3.40 1.17 4.81
N ASP A 68 4.28 1.37 5.80
CA ASP A 68 5.69 1.62 5.56
C ASP A 68 6.39 0.42 4.86
N ARG A 69 7.63 0.65 4.40
CA ARG A 69 8.41 -0.39 3.72
C ARG A 69 8.60 -1.64 4.59
N ALA A 70 8.87 -1.49 5.88
CA ALA A 70 9.14 -2.63 6.75
C ALA A 70 7.89 -3.53 6.90
N ALA A 71 6.72 -2.93 7.07
CA ALA A 71 5.45 -3.64 7.14
C ALA A 71 5.10 -4.34 5.82
N ARG A 72 5.38 -3.70 4.68
CA ARG A 72 5.21 -4.30 3.35
C ARG A 72 6.13 -5.49 3.13
N ASP A 73 7.42 -5.34 3.42
CA ASP A 73 8.42 -6.39 3.26
C ASP A 73 8.08 -7.61 4.12
N ALA A 74 7.65 -7.38 5.36
CA ALA A 74 7.19 -8.45 6.26
C ALA A 74 5.94 -9.18 5.71
N ALA A 75 4.97 -8.45 5.18
CA ALA A 75 3.76 -9.04 4.60
C ALA A 75 4.07 -9.83 3.33
N LEU A 76 4.98 -9.36 2.49
CA LEU A 76 5.42 -10.07 1.28
C LEU A 76 6.15 -11.36 1.63
N ALA A 77 7.06 -11.32 2.61
CA ALA A 77 7.77 -12.50 3.09
C ALA A 77 6.80 -13.56 3.65
N ALA A 78 5.77 -13.13 4.39
CA ALA A 78 4.75 -14.03 4.91
C ALA A 78 3.90 -14.72 3.83
N LEU A 79 3.71 -14.07 2.66
CA LEU A 79 3.01 -14.67 1.51
C LEU A 79 3.85 -15.73 0.80
N ALA A 80 5.18 -15.63 0.83
CA ALA A 80 6.07 -16.60 0.19
C ALA A 80 6.25 -17.90 1.00
N LEU A 81 5.82 -17.90 2.27
CA LEU A 81 5.93 -19.02 3.21
C LEU A 81 4.64 -19.85 3.35
N GLY A 82 3.54 -19.42 2.70
CA GLY A 82 2.25 -20.11 2.69
C GLY A 82 1.98 -20.77 1.34
#